data_AF-A0AAJ7LNX5-F1
#
_entry.id   AF-A0AAJ7LNX5-F1
#
_cell.length_a   1.000
_cell.length_b   1.000
_cell.length_c   1.000
_cell.angle_alpha   90.00
_cell.angle_beta   90.00
_cell.angle_gamma   90.00
#
_symmetry.space_group_name_H-M   'P 1'
#
loop_
_entity.id
_entity.type
_entity.pdbx_description
1 polymer ?
#
loop_
_entity_poly.entity_id
_entity_poly.type
_entity_poly.pdbx_seq_one_letter_code
_entity_poly.pdbx_strand_id
1 'polypeptide(L)'
;MWQCKGCSSKTSTRGQLLKHYRLKHPHYGRRHPYPCPYSSCPCTSKSWNALRSHLCRVHTRETSRQTLTSATFSCRVCGFSEVASEKEYFTHINLHLKANETVPCMFKGCTFRTNIYGTFKSHRNRKHLGYSYSDFKPAIVTERDSFESSSVSGEHGDNEESEEAQLEVQSSFQRDCSENLEKMIEEKLAAVLLKLENILHVPSNAVDELLQDLHFLMSSASQTTLNAIISDFCTKHNLALDAKETEELASAFCLANPLTKAIGDQGPLSTAFKRKQYFKDKFQVVEPVEYVLDKERNHTYQYVPLLQSLQQLLSKDGIVDDVVENYSAHQNETAQEEYRSFRDGEFFRQNEFLSSGELRISVTLYIDEFEVCNPLGTSRKKHKLCAMYWILSNLPQASTPLCHPSTWQYC
;
A
#
# COMPACT_ATOMS: atom_id res chain seq x y z
N MET A 1 -20.09 -1.44 10.79
CA MET A 1 -18.81 -0.96 11.34
C MET A 1 -17.68 -1.60 10.55
N TRP A 2 -16.68 -0.82 10.13
CA TRP A 2 -15.58 -1.28 9.28
C TRP A 2 -14.42 -1.77 10.15
N GLN A 3 -13.99 -3.03 9.95
CA GLN A 3 -12.93 -3.65 10.76
C GLN A 3 -11.60 -3.68 10.01
N CYS A 4 -10.52 -3.34 10.72
CA CYS A 4 -9.17 -3.47 10.21
C CYS A 4 -8.81 -4.96 10.07
N LYS A 5 -8.23 -5.34 8.92
CA LYS A 5 -7.72 -6.70 8.69
C LYS A 5 -6.31 -6.92 9.27
N GLY A 6 -5.64 -5.86 9.69
CA GLY A 6 -4.29 -5.91 10.26
C GLY A 6 -4.21 -5.64 11.76
N CYS A 7 -5.31 -5.29 12.43
CA CYS A 7 -5.39 -5.15 13.88
C CYS A 7 -6.84 -5.18 14.36
N SER A 8 -7.06 -5.17 15.68
CA SER A 8 -8.40 -5.23 16.30
C SER A 8 -9.24 -3.94 16.20
N SER A 9 -8.76 -2.92 15.48
CA SER A 9 -9.44 -1.62 15.38
C SER A 9 -10.72 -1.69 14.52
N LYS A 10 -11.75 -0.95 14.94
CA LYS A 10 -13.01 -0.78 14.21
C LYS A 10 -13.31 0.70 14.01
N THR A 11 -13.89 1.06 12.86
CA THR A 11 -14.20 2.45 12.47
C THR A 11 -15.63 2.56 11.96
N SER A 12 -16.21 3.76 11.99
CA SER A 12 -17.61 3.95 11.57
C SER A 12 -17.75 3.99 10.04
N THR A 13 -16.76 4.52 9.32
CA THR A 13 -16.80 4.66 7.86
C THR A 13 -15.60 4.02 7.15
N ARG A 14 -15.77 3.71 5.86
CA ARG A 14 -14.69 3.21 4.98
C ARG A 14 -13.53 4.20 4.89
N GLY A 15 -13.83 5.50 4.77
CA GLY A 15 -12.81 6.55 4.71
C GLY A 15 -11.96 6.60 5.98
N GLN A 16 -12.58 6.43 7.16
CA GLN A 16 -11.84 6.33 8.42
C GLN A 16 -10.96 5.08 8.49
N LEU A 17 -11.42 3.93 7.97
CA LEU A 17 -10.59 2.73 7.88
C LEU A 17 -9.39 2.92 6.95
N LEU A 18 -9.59 3.56 5.80
CA LEU A 18 -8.50 3.89 4.86
C LEU A 18 -7.49 4.86 5.48
N LYS A 19 -7.97 5.87 6.21
CA LYS A 19 -7.11 6.78 7.00
C LYS A 19 -6.36 5.99 8.08
N HIS A 20 -7.01 5.07 8.78
CA HIS A 20 -6.39 4.18 9.75
C HIS A 20 -5.30 3.30 9.13
N TYR A 21 -5.50 2.72 7.94
CA TYR A 21 -4.42 1.97 7.25
C TYR A 21 -3.18 2.85 7.03
N ARG A 22 -3.37 4.07 6.54
CA ARG A 22 -2.25 4.99 6.31
C ARG A 22 -1.59 5.45 7.60
N LEU A 23 -2.35 5.63 8.69
CA LEU A 23 -1.88 6.19 9.96
C LEU A 23 -1.43 5.17 11.01
N LYS A 24 -1.91 3.92 10.99
CA LYS A 24 -1.52 2.90 11.97
C LYS A 24 -0.76 1.72 11.37
N HIS A 25 -0.77 1.54 10.04
CA HIS A 25 -0.02 0.48 9.35
C HIS A 25 1.05 1.05 8.40
N PRO A 26 2.13 1.68 8.91
CA PRO A 26 3.15 2.32 8.06
C PRO A 26 3.91 1.33 7.19
N HIS A 27 3.95 0.05 7.58
CA HIS A 27 4.64 -1.00 6.86
C HIS A 27 3.94 -1.40 5.54
N TYR A 28 2.66 -1.06 5.36
CA TYR A 28 1.94 -1.36 4.11
C TYR A 28 2.57 -0.68 2.89
N GLY A 29 2.55 -1.37 1.75
CA GLY A 29 3.24 -0.97 0.53
C GLY A 29 3.60 -2.16 -0.37
N ARG A 30 4.74 -2.07 -1.05
CA ARG A 30 5.19 -3.11 -1.99
C ARG A 30 5.47 -4.46 -1.33
N ARG A 31 6.08 -4.42 -0.13
CA ARG A 31 6.47 -5.63 0.62
C ARG A 31 5.32 -6.18 1.48
N HIS A 32 4.44 -5.33 2.00
CA HIS A 32 3.22 -5.73 2.71
C HIS A 32 2.00 -5.10 2.03
N PRO A 33 1.30 -5.82 1.13
CA PRO A 33 0.20 -5.26 0.35
C PRO A 33 -0.94 -4.72 1.22
N TYR A 34 -1.55 -3.62 0.79
CA TYR A 34 -2.75 -3.07 1.43
C TYR A 34 -3.94 -4.02 1.23
N PRO A 35 -4.63 -4.45 2.30
CA PRO A 35 -5.81 -5.28 2.17
C PRO A 35 -7.03 -4.47 1.71
N CYS A 36 -7.91 -5.06 0.91
CA CYS A 36 -9.20 -4.45 0.61
C CYS A 36 -10.02 -4.32 1.91
N PRO A 37 -10.59 -3.13 2.22
CA PRO A 37 -11.37 -2.90 3.44
C PRO A 37 -12.70 -3.67 3.49
N TYR A 38 -13.22 -4.17 2.37
CA TYR A 38 -14.42 -5.01 2.35
C TYR A 38 -14.11 -6.38 2.93
N SER A 39 -14.85 -6.81 3.96
CA SER A 39 -14.63 -8.07 4.67
C SER A 39 -14.66 -9.28 3.75
N SER A 40 -15.60 -9.32 2.80
CA SER A 40 -15.78 -10.38 1.81
C SER A 40 -14.77 -10.35 0.66
N CYS A 41 -13.96 -9.30 0.52
CA CYS A 41 -13.01 -9.17 -0.58
C CYS A 41 -11.61 -9.68 -0.18
N PRO A 42 -11.08 -10.74 -0.83
CA PRO A 42 -9.76 -11.28 -0.52
C PRO A 42 -8.62 -10.48 -1.17
N CYS A 43 -8.92 -9.48 -2.00
CA CYS A 43 -7.91 -8.77 -2.76
C CYS A 43 -6.99 -7.90 -1.89
N THR A 44 -5.72 -7.86 -2.28
CA THR A 44 -4.72 -6.96 -1.70
C THR A 44 -4.00 -6.18 -2.82
N SER A 45 -3.36 -5.07 -2.48
CA SER A 45 -2.74 -4.15 -3.45
C SER A 45 -1.36 -3.69 -3.01
N LYS A 46 -0.36 -3.81 -3.90
CA LYS A 46 1.03 -3.42 -3.61
C LYS A 46 1.27 -1.89 -3.57
N SER A 47 0.27 -1.09 -3.96
CA SER A 47 0.31 0.37 -3.90
C SER A 47 -1.05 0.95 -3.53
N TRP A 48 -1.03 2.16 -2.96
CA TRP A 48 -2.25 2.88 -2.60
C TRP A 48 -3.14 3.15 -3.82
N ASN A 49 -2.54 3.55 -4.94
CA ASN A 49 -3.27 3.82 -6.18
C ASN A 49 -3.92 2.55 -6.77
N ALA A 50 -3.26 1.40 -6.62
CA ALA A 50 -3.84 0.12 -7.01
C ALA A 50 -5.04 -0.23 -6.12
N LEU A 51 -4.96 0.01 -4.81
CA LEU A 51 -6.09 -0.17 -3.89
C LEU A 51 -7.26 0.73 -4.27
N ARG A 52 -7.00 2.03 -4.50
CA ARG A 52 -8.04 2.99 -4.95
C ARG A 52 -8.69 2.53 -6.25
N SER A 53 -7.87 2.16 -7.24
CA SER A 53 -8.36 1.66 -8.52
C SER A 53 -9.21 0.39 -8.35
N HIS A 54 -8.81 -0.53 -7.47
CA HIS A 54 -9.59 -1.72 -7.14
C HIS A 54 -10.93 -1.35 -6.50
N LEU A 55 -10.93 -0.49 -5.49
CA LEU A 55 -12.14 -0.03 -4.80
C LEU A 55 -13.15 0.60 -5.77
N CYS A 56 -12.69 1.52 -6.63
CA CYS A 56 -13.55 2.15 -7.64
C CYS A 56 -14.09 1.15 -8.67
N ARG A 57 -13.28 0.18 -9.11
CA ARG A 57 -13.67 -0.72 -10.20
C ARG A 57 -14.52 -1.91 -9.76
N VAL A 58 -14.33 -2.36 -8.52
CA VAL A 58 -14.96 -3.58 -7.98
C VAL A 58 -16.15 -3.21 -7.10
N HIS A 59 -15.97 -2.30 -6.16
CA HIS A 59 -16.97 -2.08 -5.10
C HIS A 59 -17.92 -0.90 -5.36
N THR A 60 -17.50 0.15 -6.08
CA THR A 60 -18.46 1.20 -6.54
C THR A 60 -19.50 0.62 -7.51
N ARG A 61 -19.20 -0.50 -8.18
CA ARG A 61 -20.12 -1.23 -9.07
C ARG A 61 -21.07 -2.18 -8.35
N GLU A 62 -20.81 -2.52 -7.09
CA GLU A 62 -21.70 -3.34 -6.26
C GLU A 62 -22.82 -2.50 -5.64
N THR A 63 -22.54 -1.24 -5.29
CA THR A 63 -23.57 -0.31 -4.80
C THR A 63 -24.59 0.06 -5.88
N SER A 64 -24.16 0.26 -7.13
CA SER A 64 -25.07 0.49 -8.27
C SER A 64 -25.86 -0.75 -8.73
N ARG A 65 -25.64 -1.94 -8.13
CA ARG A 65 -26.39 -3.17 -8.45
C ARG A 65 -27.71 -3.27 -7.69
N GLN A 66 -28.01 -2.34 -6.77
CA GLN A 66 -29.25 -2.34 -5.99
C GLN A 66 -30.36 -1.43 -6.55
N THR A 67 -30.11 -0.69 -7.64
CA THR A 67 -31.14 0.09 -8.34
C THR A 67 -31.60 -0.64 -9.61
N LEU A 68 -32.92 -0.87 -9.69
CA LEU A 68 -33.65 -1.69 -10.66
C LEU A 68 -33.29 -1.42 -12.14
N THR A 69 -33.14 -2.46 -12.97
CA THR A 69 -33.06 -2.33 -14.44
C THR A 69 -34.28 -2.96 -15.14
N SER A 70 -34.95 -2.18 -16.00
CA SER A 70 -36.12 -2.57 -16.81
C SER A 70 -35.79 -2.98 -18.27
N ALA A 71 -34.56 -3.39 -18.58
CA ALA A 71 -34.18 -3.85 -19.92
C ALA A 71 -33.31 -5.11 -19.88
N THR A 72 -33.53 -6.03 -20.82
CA THR A 72 -32.74 -7.27 -20.96
C THR A 72 -32.03 -7.35 -22.31
N PHE A 73 -30.83 -7.93 -22.32
CA PHE A 73 -29.98 -8.07 -23.51
C PHE A 73 -29.90 -9.52 -24.01
N SER A 74 -29.86 -9.69 -25.33
CA SER A 74 -29.73 -11.00 -25.99
C SER A 74 -28.61 -11.01 -27.03
N CYS A 75 -27.80 -12.07 -27.01
CA CYS A 75 -26.70 -12.29 -27.95
C CYS A 75 -27.22 -12.83 -29.29
N ARG A 76 -26.56 -12.43 -30.38
CA ARG A 76 -26.83 -12.96 -31.73
C ARG A 76 -25.81 -13.94 -32.25
N VAL A 77 -24.69 -14.08 -31.54
CA VAL A 77 -23.61 -15.02 -31.88
C VAL A 77 -23.93 -16.39 -31.29
N CYS A 78 -24.59 -16.42 -30.13
CA CYS A 78 -25.11 -17.63 -29.51
C CYS A 78 -26.50 -17.39 -28.90
N GLY A 79 -27.14 -18.46 -28.40
CA GLY A 79 -28.46 -18.39 -27.74
C GLY A 79 -28.46 -17.79 -26.33
N PHE A 80 -27.45 -17.02 -25.93
CA PHE A 80 -27.39 -16.38 -24.62
C PHE A 80 -28.34 -15.18 -24.57
N SER A 81 -29.38 -15.24 -23.73
CA SER A 81 -30.45 -14.24 -23.63
C SER A 81 -30.74 -13.81 -22.19
N GLU A 82 -31.62 -12.81 -22.02
CA GLU A 82 -32.15 -12.33 -20.73
C GLU A 82 -31.11 -11.70 -19.77
N VAL A 83 -30.06 -11.09 -20.30
CA VAL A 83 -29.03 -10.45 -19.48
C VAL A 83 -29.52 -9.11 -18.94
N ALA A 84 -29.50 -8.92 -17.62
CA ALA A 84 -30.05 -7.72 -16.96
C ALA A 84 -29.15 -6.48 -17.06
N SER A 85 -27.91 -6.61 -17.56
CA SER A 85 -26.99 -5.48 -17.71
C SER A 85 -26.19 -5.47 -19.00
N GLU A 86 -26.00 -4.28 -19.55
CA GLU A 86 -25.19 -4.02 -20.74
C GLU A 86 -23.72 -4.47 -20.55
N LYS A 87 -23.21 -4.32 -19.32
CA LYS A 87 -21.85 -4.72 -18.96
C LYS A 87 -21.66 -6.23 -19.02
N GLU A 88 -22.63 -7.01 -18.52
CA GLU A 88 -22.61 -8.47 -18.61
C GLU A 88 -22.73 -8.92 -20.07
N TYR A 89 -23.59 -8.25 -20.85
CA TYR A 89 -23.68 -8.48 -22.29
C TYR A 89 -22.33 -8.31 -22.99
N PHE A 90 -21.65 -7.18 -22.78
CA PHE A 90 -20.32 -6.98 -23.39
C PHE A 90 -19.24 -7.89 -22.82
N THR A 91 -19.34 -8.31 -21.57
CA THR A 91 -18.43 -9.30 -20.98
C THR A 91 -18.59 -10.64 -21.68
N HIS A 92 -19.83 -11.05 -21.94
CA HIS A 92 -20.16 -12.22 -22.72
C HIS A 92 -19.63 -12.11 -24.17
N ILE A 93 -19.81 -10.98 -24.85
CA ILE A 93 -19.24 -10.74 -26.19
C ILE A 93 -17.70 -10.85 -26.20
N ASN A 94 -17.04 -10.44 -25.13
CA ASN A 94 -15.59 -10.60 -25.02
C ASN A 94 -15.15 -12.06 -24.90
N LEU A 95 -16.03 -12.99 -24.47
CA LEU A 95 -15.73 -14.42 -24.46
C LEU A 95 -15.69 -14.97 -25.89
N HIS A 96 -16.63 -14.59 -26.76
CA HIS A 96 -16.60 -14.92 -28.18
C HIS A 96 -15.31 -14.43 -28.85
N LEU A 97 -14.89 -13.19 -28.58
CA LEU A 97 -13.64 -12.63 -29.12
C LEU A 97 -12.39 -13.33 -28.56
N LYS A 98 -12.43 -13.85 -27.32
CA LYS A 98 -11.34 -14.66 -26.76
C LYS A 98 -11.30 -16.07 -27.35
N ALA A 99 -12.44 -16.59 -27.79
CA ALA A 99 -12.55 -17.84 -28.54
C ALA A 99 -12.22 -17.67 -30.04
N ASN A 100 -11.74 -16.49 -30.46
CA ASN A 100 -11.47 -16.11 -31.85
C ASN A 100 -12.68 -16.19 -32.80
N GLU A 101 -13.89 -16.13 -32.25
CA GLU A 101 -15.11 -16.08 -33.04
C GLU A 101 -15.33 -14.68 -33.62
N THR A 102 -15.86 -14.61 -34.86
CA THR A 102 -16.12 -13.32 -35.51
C THR A 102 -17.42 -12.72 -35.00
N VAL A 103 -17.31 -11.58 -34.32
CA VAL A 103 -18.44 -10.86 -33.74
C VAL A 103 -18.81 -9.65 -34.62
N PRO A 104 -20.08 -9.50 -35.04
CA PRO A 104 -20.56 -8.28 -35.69
C PRO A 104 -20.79 -7.15 -34.68
N CYS A 105 -20.65 -5.90 -35.14
CA CYS A 105 -21.01 -4.74 -34.33
C CYS A 105 -22.51 -4.74 -34.00
N MET A 106 -22.83 -4.34 -32.76
CA MET A 106 -24.16 -4.44 -32.15
C MET A 106 -25.04 -3.21 -32.39
N PHE A 107 -24.49 -2.14 -32.97
CA PHE A 107 -25.17 -0.85 -33.15
C PHE A 107 -25.85 -0.74 -34.52
N LYS A 108 -27.03 -0.11 -34.56
CA LYS A 108 -27.80 0.17 -35.78
C LYS A 108 -26.90 0.92 -36.77
N GLY A 109 -27.04 0.61 -38.06
CA GLY A 109 -26.25 1.23 -39.13
C GLY A 109 -24.77 0.83 -39.18
N CYS A 110 -24.25 0.03 -38.23
CA CYS A 110 -22.85 -0.39 -38.25
C CYS A 110 -22.68 -1.80 -38.83
N THR A 111 -21.89 -1.89 -39.91
CA THR A 111 -21.57 -3.14 -40.63
C THR A 111 -20.24 -3.79 -40.20
N PHE A 112 -19.51 -3.14 -39.28
CA PHE A 112 -18.22 -3.60 -38.78
C PHE A 112 -18.31 -5.00 -38.15
N ARG A 113 -17.30 -5.84 -38.34
CA ARG A 113 -17.16 -7.17 -37.74
C ARG A 113 -15.69 -7.48 -37.48
N THR A 114 -15.38 -8.19 -36.39
CA THR A 114 -14.01 -8.57 -36.06
C THR A 114 -13.98 -9.79 -35.15
N ASN A 115 -12.90 -10.54 -35.19
CA ASN A 115 -12.56 -11.59 -34.22
C ASN A 115 -11.47 -11.15 -33.22
N ILE A 116 -11.01 -9.89 -33.29
CA ILE A 116 -9.91 -9.38 -32.45
C ILE A 116 -10.46 -8.48 -31.34
N TYR A 117 -10.23 -8.87 -30.07
CA TYR A 117 -10.69 -8.15 -28.88
C TYR A 117 -10.32 -6.66 -28.84
N GLY A 118 -9.04 -6.34 -29.06
CA GLY A 118 -8.54 -4.96 -29.03
C GLY A 118 -9.16 -4.06 -30.10
N THR A 119 -9.42 -4.64 -31.28
CA THR A 119 -10.05 -3.95 -32.41
C THR A 119 -11.52 -3.67 -32.13
N PHE A 120 -12.26 -4.64 -31.57
CA PHE A 120 -13.65 -4.42 -31.16
C PHE A 120 -13.78 -3.32 -30.10
N LYS A 121 -12.94 -3.38 -29.06
CA LYS A 121 -12.91 -2.37 -27.98
C LYS A 121 -12.62 -0.97 -28.51
N SER A 122 -11.65 -0.84 -29.42
CA SER A 122 -11.28 0.45 -30.01
C SER A 122 -12.35 0.98 -30.96
N HIS A 123 -12.96 0.09 -31.77
CA HIS A 123 -14.07 0.44 -32.67
C HIS A 123 -15.25 1.01 -31.88
N ARG A 124 -15.71 0.30 -30.83
CA ARG A 124 -16.82 0.75 -29.99
C ARG A 124 -16.55 2.13 -29.40
N ASN A 125 -15.39 2.33 -28.78
CA ASN A 125 -15.07 3.60 -28.14
C ASN A 125 -14.98 4.78 -29.13
N ARG A 126 -14.51 4.54 -30.36
CA ARG A 126 -14.30 5.62 -31.35
C ARG A 126 -15.53 5.94 -32.19
N LYS A 127 -16.42 4.98 -32.40
CA LYS A 127 -17.58 5.11 -33.31
C LYS A 127 -18.93 5.11 -32.60
N HIS A 128 -18.97 4.66 -31.35
CA HIS A 128 -20.19 4.53 -30.55
C HIS A 128 -19.91 5.01 -29.12
N LEU A 129 -19.53 6.28 -28.97
CA LEU A 129 -19.41 6.92 -27.66
C LEU A 129 -20.75 7.59 -27.32
N GLY A 130 -21.32 7.32 -26.13
CA GLY A 130 -22.56 7.95 -25.68
C GLY A 130 -23.84 7.44 -26.37
N TYR A 131 -23.91 6.15 -26.69
CA TYR A 131 -25.13 5.52 -27.21
C TYR A 131 -26.19 5.30 -26.11
N SER A 132 -27.44 5.15 -26.52
CA SER A 132 -28.56 4.71 -25.69
C SER A 132 -29.05 3.30 -26.09
N TYR A 133 -30.00 2.73 -25.34
CA TYR A 133 -30.58 1.42 -25.65
C TYR A 133 -31.26 1.36 -27.02
N SER A 134 -31.78 2.48 -27.52
CA SER A 134 -32.38 2.56 -28.86
C SER A 134 -31.38 2.40 -30.00
N ASP A 135 -30.07 2.53 -29.74
CA ASP A 135 -29.03 2.45 -30.76
C ASP A 135 -28.57 1.02 -31.07
N PHE A 136 -28.99 0.04 -30.27
CA PHE A 136 -28.69 -1.37 -30.52
C PHE A 136 -29.54 -1.94 -31.67
N LYS A 137 -28.98 -2.89 -32.41
CA LYS A 137 -29.70 -3.56 -33.52
C LYS A 137 -30.96 -4.28 -32.98
N PRO A 138 -32.07 -4.32 -33.74
CA PRO A 138 -33.37 -4.84 -33.27
C PRO A 138 -33.32 -6.33 -32.90
N ALA A 139 -33.66 -6.72 -31.65
CA ALA A 139 -33.46 -8.05 -31.02
C ALA A 139 -32.19 -8.24 -30.17
N ILE A 140 -31.40 -7.18 -29.93
CA ILE A 140 -30.33 -7.21 -28.91
C ILE A 140 -30.83 -6.70 -27.57
N VAL A 141 -31.76 -5.73 -27.55
CA VAL A 141 -32.39 -5.19 -26.35
C VAL A 141 -33.89 -5.43 -26.43
N THR A 142 -34.48 -5.93 -25.34
CA THR A 142 -35.93 -6.06 -25.16
C THR A 142 -36.35 -5.23 -23.96
N GLU A 143 -37.16 -4.20 -24.20
CA GLU A 143 -37.83 -3.41 -23.16
C GLU A 143 -39.15 -4.11 -22.79
N ARG A 144 -39.40 -4.33 -21.48
CA ARG A 144 -40.70 -4.82 -21.02
C ARG A 144 -41.59 -3.61 -20.72
N ASP A 145 -42.63 -3.41 -21.52
CA ASP A 145 -43.65 -2.37 -21.30
C ASP A 145 -44.66 -2.81 -20.24
N SER A 146 -44.74 -2.07 -19.13
CA SER A 146 -45.90 -1.89 -18.20
C SER A 146 -45.38 -1.34 -16.86
N PHE A 147 -46.00 -0.42 -16.11
CA PHE A 147 -47.22 0.39 -16.22
C PHE A 147 -47.07 1.53 -15.17
N GLU A 148 -47.67 2.68 -15.46
CA GLU A 148 -48.03 3.83 -14.59
C GLU A 148 -47.03 4.42 -13.58
N SER A 149 -46.64 5.65 -13.92
CA SER A 149 -45.91 6.62 -13.12
C SER A 149 -46.72 7.06 -11.89
N SER A 150 -46.14 6.95 -10.70
CA SER A 150 -46.48 7.80 -9.57
C SER A 150 -45.25 8.60 -9.18
N SER A 151 -45.35 9.90 -9.42
CA SER A 151 -44.36 10.92 -9.11
C SER A 151 -44.02 10.95 -7.62
N VAL A 152 -42.78 10.62 -7.28
CA VAL A 152 -42.13 11.14 -6.08
C VAL A 152 -40.80 11.74 -6.51
N SER A 153 -40.76 13.07 -6.49
CA SER A 153 -39.56 13.87 -6.65
C SER A 153 -38.57 13.52 -5.55
N GLY A 154 -37.39 13.05 -5.93
CA GLY A 154 -36.27 12.77 -5.06
C GLY A 154 -34.97 12.98 -5.81
N GLU A 155 -34.60 14.24 -6.01
CA GLU A 155 -33.26 14.62 -6.41
C GLU A 155 -32.28 14.20 -5.30
N HIS A 156 -31.55 13.11 -5.48
CA HIS A 156 -30.27 12.85 -4.81
C HIS A 156 -29.35 12.14 -5.82
N GLY A 157 -28.66 12.95 -6.61
CA GLY A 157 -27.51 12.49 -7.38
C GLY A 157 -26.27 12.63 -6.51
N ASP A 158 -25.91 11.57 -5.78
CA ASP A 158 -24.67 11.52 -5.02
C ASP A 158 -23.48 11.31 -5.98
N ASN A 159 -22.73 12.39 -6.14
CA ASN A 159 -21.53 12.48 -6.94
C ASN A 159 -20.32 12.01 -6.09
N GLU A 160 -20.14 10.69 -5.95
CA GLU A 160 -19.11 10.08 -5.08
C GLU A 160 -17.64 10.28 -5.55
N GLU A 161 -17.38 11.01 -6.64
CA GLU A 161 -16.00 11.38 -7.02
C GLU A 161 -15.42 12.55 -6.19
N SER A 162 -16.23 13.19 -5.33
CA SER A 162 -15.83 14.35 -4.52
C SER A 162 -15.61 14.09 -3.02
N GLU A 163 -15.82 12.87 -2.51
CA GLU A 163 -15.81 12.64 -1.05
C GLU A 163 -14.42 12.66 -0.39
N GLU A 164 -13.32 12.48 -1.12
CA GLU A 164 -11.98 12.58 -0.49
C GLU A 164 -11.53 14.02 -0.21
N ALA A 165 -12.09 15.01 -0.92
CA ALA A 165 -11.71 16.42 -0.71
C ALA A 165 -12.50 17.09 0.43
N GLN A 166 -13.60 16.48 0.90
CA GLN A 166 -14.51 17.10 1.88
C GLN A 166 -14.49 16.44 3.27
N LEU A 167 -13.67 15.41 3.50
CA LEU A 167 -13.60 14.69 4.78
C LEU A 167 -12.66 15.31 5.84
N GLU A 168 -12.09 16.50 5.60
CA GLU A 168 -11.20 17.15 6.58
C GLU A 168 -11.90 18.10 7.56
N VAL A 169 -13.18 18.43 7.38
CA VAL A 169 -13.85 19.40 8.26
C VAL A 169 -15.26 18.96 8.64
N GLN A 170 -15.39 18.01 9.57
CA GLN A 170 -16.51 18.02 10.51
C GLN A 170 -16.02 17.66 11.91
N SER A 171 -16.23 18.61 12.81
CA SER A 171 -15.62 18.74 14.12
C SER A 171 -16.40 18.00 15.20
N SER A 172 -15.67 17.18 15.95
CA SER A 172 -15.85 17.01 17.39
C SER A 172 -14.54 16.48 17.97
N PHE A 173 -13.48 17.29 17.91
CA PHE A 173 -12.16 16.93 18.45
C PHE A 173 -12.13 17.20 19.96
N GLN A 174 -12.18 16.11 20.74
CA GLN A 174 -11.73 16.08 22.13
C GLN A 174 -10.23 16.40 22.21
N ARG A 175 -9.84 17.27 23.15
CA ARG A 175 -8.47 17.75 23.37
C ARG A 175 -7.44 16.64 23.63
N ASP A 176 -7.85 15.47 24.10
CA ASP A 176 -6.96 14.31 24.33
C ASP A 176 -6.51 13.60 23.03
N CYS A 177 -7.08 13.93 21.87
CA CYS A 177 -6.75 13.30 20.59
C CYS A 177 -5.62 14.02 19.83
N SER A 178 -5.27 15.26 20.20
CA SER A 178 -4.31 16.09 19.47
C SER A 178 -2.86 15.61 19.64
N GLU A 179 -2.43 15.36 20.88
CA GLU A 179 -1.05 14.90 21.16
C GLU A 179 -0.76 13.51 20.56
N ASN A 180 -1.77 12.64 20.48
CA ASN A 180 -1.64 11.34 19.82
C ASN A 180 -1.47 11.49 18.30
N LEU A 181 -2.15 12.47 17.70
CA LEU A 181 -2.07 12.72 16.26
C LEU A 181 -0.72 13.32 15.85
N GLU A 182 -0.19 14.28 16.62
CA GLU A 182 1.13 14.87 16.34
C GLU A 182 2.23 13.80 16.36
N LYS A 183 2.28 12.99 17.43
CA LYS A 183 3.24 11.88 17.56
C LYS A 183 3.08 10.86 16.44
N MET A 184 1.84 10.57 16.03
CA MET A 184 1.58 9.65 14.94
C MET A 184 2.04 10.19 13.58
N ILE A 185 1.91 11.50 13.33
CA ILE A 185 2.43 12.14 12.11
C ILE A 185 3.96 12.10 12.11
N GLU A 186 4.60 12.41 13.24
CA GLU A 186 6.04 12.33 13.41
C GLU A 186 6.57 10.91 13.17
N GLU A 187 5.99 9.89 13.83
CA GLU A 187 6.38 8.49 13.64
C GLU A 187 6.18 8.03 12.19
N LYS A 188 5.17 8.56 11.49
CA LYS A 188 4.97 8.29 10.06
C LYS A 188 6.05 8.90 9.20
N LEU A 189 6.41 10.15 9.46
CA LEU A 189 7.49 10.82 8.76
C LEU A 189 8.81 10.06 8.98
N ALA A 190 9.11 9.69 10.24
CA ALA A 190 10.26 8.88 10.58
C ALA A 190 10.28 7.55 9.81
N ALA A 191 9.15 6.85 9.71
CA ALA A 191 9.06 5.61 8.94
C ALA A 191 9.28 5.82 7.43
N VAL A 192 8.86 6.97 6.87
CA VAL A 192 9.12 7.33 5.46
C VAL A 192 10.62 7.58 5.25
N LEU A 193 11.25 8.35 6.14
CA LEU A 193 12.68 8.65 6.08
C LEU A 193 13.53 7.39 6.24
N LEU A 194 13.17 6.51 7.18
CA LEU A 194 13.83 5.21 7.35
C LEU A 194 13.79 4.39 6.05
N LYS A 195 12.64 4.38 5.35
CA LYS A 195 12.51 3.68 4.07
C LYS A 195 13.35 4.32 2.97
N LEU A 196 13.41 5.65 2.90
CA LEU A 196 14.26 6.35 1.93
C LEU A 196 15.72 5.98 2.11
N GLU A 197 16.21 6.02 3.35
CA GLU A 197 17.61 5.72 3.66
C GLU A 197 17.94 4.22 3.49
N ASN A 198 17.10 3.32 4.01
CA ASN A 198 17.48 1.90 4.16
C ASN A 198 16.89 0.95 3.12
N ILE A 199 15.81 1.35 2.41
CA ILE A 199 15.20 0.52 1.36
C ILE A 199 15.45 1.12 -0.02
N LEU A 200 15.44 2.45 -0.14
CA LEU A 200 15.66 3.15 -1.41
C LEU A 200 17.10 3.66 -1.57
N HIS A 201 17.95 3.45 -0.54
CA HIS A 201 19.37 3.80 -0.56
C HIS A 201 19.66 5.26 -0.90
N VAL A 202 18.76 6.16 -0.48
CA VAL A 202 18.98 7.60 -0.60
C VAL A 202 20.07 7.99 0.40
N PRO A 203 21.18 8.61 -0.06
CA PRO A 203 22.24 9.08 0.84
C PRO A 203 21.72 10.06 1.89
N SER A 204 22.26 10.01 3.12
CA SER A 204 21.78 10.86 4.22
C SER A 204 21.89 12.35 3.92
N ASN A 205 22.91 12.79 3.18
CA ASN A 205 23.04 14.19 2.76
C ASN A 205 21.93 14.61 1.79
N ALA A 206 21.52 13.75 0.86
CA ALA A 206 20.41 14.03 -0.04
C ALA A 206 19.07 14.07 0.72
N VAL A 207 18.91 13.25 1.77
CA VAL A 207 17.76 13.35 2.68
C VAL A 207 17.79 14.67 3.46
N ASP A 208 18.96 15.09 3.95
CA ASP A 208 19.10 16.37 4.67
C ASP A 208 18.75 17.56 3.76
N GLU A 209 19.25 17.59 2.52
CA GLU A 209 18.89 18.60 1.52
C GLU A 209 17.37 18.63 1.27
N LEU A 210 16.75 17.46 1.04
CA LEU A 210 15.30 17.35 0.87
C LEU A 210 14.53 17.91 2.08
N LEU A 211 14.98 17.60 3.30
CA LEU A 211 14.31 18.04 4.52
C LEU A 211 14.47 19.55 4.74
N GLN A 212 15.62 20.14 4.40
CA GLN A 212 15.84 21.58 4.43
C GLN A 212 14.90 22.32 3.48
N ASP A 213 14.80 21.84 2.23
CA ASP A 213 13.88 22.41 1.24
C ASP A 213 12.42 22.27 1.69
N LEU A 214 12.04 21.09 2.22
CA LEU A 214 10.69 20.87 2.74
C LEU A 214 10.38 21.77 3.94
N HIS A 215 11.34 21.97 4.85
CA HIS A 215 11.18 22.87 5.98
C HIS A 215 10.99 24.32 5.50
N PHE A 216 11.80 24.79 4.56
CA PHE A 216 11.65 26.13 3.97
C PHE A 216 10.28 26.31 3.31
N LEU A 217 9.80 25.31 2.56
CA LEU A 217 8.50 25.35 1.89
C LEU A 217 7.35 25.45 2.89
N MET A 218 7.38 24.65 3.97
CA MET A 218 6.31 24.60 4.97
C MET A 218 6.35 25.76 5.99
N SER A 219 7.48 26.48 6.06
CA SER A 219 7.65 27.64 6.95
C SER A 219 7.70 28.94 6.12
N SER A 220 8.89 29.43 5.82
CA SER A 220 9.13 30.74 5.22
C SER A 220 8.38 30.97 3.90
N ALA A 221 8.35 29.99 2.99
CA ALA A 221 7.69 30.18 1.70
C ALA A 221 6.15 30.19 1.81
N SER A 222 5.59 29.45 2.76
CA SER A 222 4.14 29.40 3.00
C SER A 222 3.62 30.64 3.71
N GLN A 223 4.48 31.36 4.42
CA GLN A 223 4.13 32.52 5.25
C GLN A 223 3.35 33.59 4.46
N THR A 224 3.85 34.01 3.29
CA THR A 224 3.19 35.06 2.48
C THR A 224 1.82 34.63 1.99
N THR A 225 1.69 33.35 1.58
CA THR A 225 0.42 32.80 1.12
C THR A 225 -0.59 32.72 2.26
N LEU A 226 -0.15 32.28 3.44
CA LEU A 226 -1.00 32.23 4.64
C LEU A 226 -1.43 33.63 5.09
N ASN A 227 -0.53 34.62 5.07
CA ASN A 227 -0.88 36.01 5.36
C ASN A 227 -2.01 36.50 4.45
N ALA A 228 -1.91 36.23 3.13
CA ALA A 228 -2.97 36.61 2.19
C ALA A 228 -4.29 35.89 2.50
N ILE A 229 -4.26 34.58 2.74
CA ILE A 229 -5.46 33.79 3.08
C ILE A 229 -6.12 34.30 4.37
N ILE A 230 -5.34 34.57 5.41
CA ILE A 230 -5.85 35.09 6.68
C ILE A 230 -6.44 36.49 6.47
N SER A 231 -5.75 37.36 5.74
CA SER A 231 -6.24 38.72 5.43
C SER A 231 -7.55 38.69 4.67
N ASP A 232 -7.66 37.83 3.65
CA ASP A 232 -8.87 37.66 2.85
C ASP A 232 -10.03 37.11 3.71
N PHE A 233 -9.75 36.13 4.58
CA PHE A 233 -10.73 35.59 5.52
C PHE A 233 -11.23 36.67 6.49
N CYS A 234 -10.32 37.45 7.06
CA CYS A 234 -10.67 38.52 8.00
C CYS A 234 -11.50 39.61 7.32
N THR A 235 -11.12 40.02 6.12
CA THR A 235 -11.86 41.00 5.31
C THR A 235 -13.27 40.50 5.00
N LYS A 236 -13.41 39.22 4.62
CA LYS A 236 -14.71 38.61 4.30
C LYS A 236 -15.65 38.51 5.51
N HIS A 237 -15.10 38.33 6.70
CA HIS A 237 -15.88 38.15 7.93
C HIS A 237 -15.91 39.40 8.83
N ASN A 238 -15.45 40.55 8.32
CA ASN A 238 -15.34 41.81 9.05
C ASN A 238 -14.60 41.68 10.40
N LEU A 239 -13.55 40.87 10.43
CA LEU A 239 -12.68 40.73 11.59
C LEU A 239 -11.59 41.81 11.52
N ALA A 240 -11.41 42.54 12.61
CA ALA A 240 -10.35 43.55 12.74
C ALA A 240 -9.08 42.87 13.28
N LEU A 241 -8.21 42.45 12.36
CA LEU A 241 -6.85 42.01 12.64
C LEU A 241 -5.89 42.94 11.92
N ASP A 242 -4.88 43.43 12.63
CA ASP A 242 -3.83 44.23 12.03
C ASP A 242 -2.80 43.36 11.28
N ALA A 243 -1.93 44.01 10.50
CA ALA A 243 -0.94 43.30 9.69
C ALA A 243 0.06 42.48 10.53
N LYS A 244 0.36 42.95 11.75
CA LYS A 244 1.31 42.28 12.65
C LYS A 244 0.67 41.06 13.30
N GLU A 245 -0.57 41.18 13.75
CA GLU A 245 -1.36 40.07 14.28
C GLU A 245 -1.57 38.98 13.23
N THR A 246 -1.78 39.39 11.97
CA THR A 246 -1.88 38.47 10.83
C THR A 246 -0.57 37.69 10.61
N GLU A 247 0.56 38.38 10.64
CA GLU A 247 1.89 37.77 10.48
C GLU A 247 2.22 36.83 11.65
N GLU A 248 1.92 37.24 12.88
CA GLU A 248 2.09 36.41 14.08
C GLU A 248 1.24 35.14 14.00
N LEU A 249 -0.01 35.24 13.54
CA LEU A 249 -0.90 34.09 13.38
C LEU A 249 -0.42 33.12 12.30
N ALA A 250 0.00 33.65 11.13
CA ALA A 250 0.57 32.83 10.06
C ALA A 250 1.86 32.12 10.52
N SER A 251 2.71 32.82 11.27
CA SER A 251 3.96 32.26 11.80
C SER A 251 3.66 31.15 12.81
N ALA A 252 2.70 31.40 13.72
CA ALA A 252 2.24 30.40 14.67
C ALA A 252 1.68 29.15 13.96
N PHE A 253 0.95 29.32 12.85
CA PHE A 253 0.44 28.19 12.05
C PHE A 253 1.57 27.36 11.43
N CYS A 254 2.54 28.02 10.77
CA CYS A 254 3.71 27.37 10.19
C CYS A 254 4.52 26.57 11.23
N LEU A 255 4.74 27.17 12.41
CA LEU A 255 5.50 26.58 13.51
C LEU A 255 4.70 25.51 14.27
N ALA A 256 3.37 25.59 14.29
CA ALA A 256 2.51 24.60 14.93
C ALA A 256 2.45 23.28 14.15
N ASN A 257 2.70 23.31 12.84
CA ASN A 257 2.66 22.14 11.99
C ASN A 257 3.62 21.04 12.50
N PRO A 258 3.11 19.83 12.83
CA PRO A 258 3.92 18.74 13.37
C PRO A 258 5.08 18.33 12.45
N LEU A 259 4.91 18.44 11.12
CA LEU A 259 5.98 18.15 10.16
C LEU A 259 7.10 19.18 10.28
N THR A 260 6.76 20.48 10.34
CA THR A 260 7.73 21.56 10.52
C THR A 260 8.51 21.38 11.82
N LYS A 261 7.80 21.09 12.93
CA LYS A 261 8.43 20.81 14.24
C LYS A 261 9.38 19.61 14.18
N ALA A 262 8.97 18.53 13.51
CA ALA A 262 9.75 17.30 13.48
C ALA A 262 11.09 17.45 12.75
N ILE A 263 11.13 18.28 11.69
CA ILE A 263 12.31 18.43 10.81
C ILE A 263 13.09 19.73 11.02
N GLY A 264 12.52 20.72 11.73
CA GLY A 264 13.20 21.97 12.05
C GLY A 264 14.34 21.77 13.06
N ASP A 265 15.12 22.82 13.33
CA ASP A 265 16.42 22.73 14.05
C ASP A 265 16.40 21.89 15.34
N GLN A 266 15.35 22.04 16.16
CA GLN A 266 15.18 21.32 17.42
C GLN A 266 14.40 20.01 17.30
N GLY A 267 13.91 19.70 16.11
CA GLY A 267 13.13 18.50 15.83
C GLY A 267 13.92 17.20 15.98
N PRO A 268 13.25 16.08 16.31
CA PRO A 268 13.88 14.76 16.42
C PRO A 268 14.33 14.17 15.08
N LEU A 269 13.92 14.73 13.94
CA LEU A 269 14.24 14.21 12.61
C LEU A 269 15.14 15.16 11.79
N SER A 270 15.66 16.22 12.42
CA SER A 270 16.31 17.33 11.72
C SER A 270 17.70 17.03 11.15
N THR A 271 18.40 16.05 11.71
CA THR A 271 19.73 15.64 11.22
C THR A 271 19.83 14.14 11.12
N ALA A 272 20.76 13.64 10.30
CA ALA A 272 21.04 12.21 10.17
C ALA A 272 21.30 11.54 11.53
N PHE A 273 22.01 12.22 12.45
CA PHE A 273 22.25 11.70 13.79
C PHE A 273 20.95 11.55 14.59
N LYS A 274 20.12 12.61 14.64
CA LYS A 274 18.86 12.57 15.39
C LYS A 274 17.88 11.54 14.80
N ARG A 275 17.81 11.43 13.46
CA ARG A 275 17.02 10.39 12.78
C ARG A 275 17.47 8.99 13.18
N LYS A 276 18.77 8.70 13.15
CA LYS A 276 19.29 7.40 13.59
C LYS A 276 18.94 7.11 15.04
N GLN A 277 19.09 8.09 15.94
CA GLN A 277 18.68 7.93 17.35
C GLN A 277 17.18 7.63 17.47
N TYR A 278 16.34 8.39 16.77
CA TYR A 278 14.91 8.18 16.74
C TYR A 278 14.53 6.78 16.26
N PHE A 279 15.19 6.29 15.19
CA PHE A 279 14.93 4.96 14.67
C PHE A 279 15.26 3.87 15.68
N LYS A 280 16.38 4.00 16.40
CA LYS A 280 16.76 3.05 17.46
C LYS A 280 15.70 2.99 18.55
N ASP A 281 15.27 4.15 19.02
CA ASP A 281 14.34 4.27 20.15
C ASP A 281 12.92 3.82 19.77
N LYS A 282 12.47 4.09 18.54
CA LYS A 282 11.08 3.88 18.12
C LYS A 282 10.83 2.61 17.30
N PHE A 283 11.81 2.14 16.54
CA PHE A 283 11.64 1.02 15.61
C PHE A 283 12.34 -0.26 16.07
N GLN A 284 12.76 -0.32 17.33
CA GLN A 284 13.37 -1.51 17.95
C GLN A 284 14.52 -2.05 17.09
N VAL A 285 15.52 -1.22 16.78
CA VAL A 285 16.64 -1.65 15.93
C VAL A 285 17.57 -2.57 16.73
N VAL A 286 17.93 -3.73 16.17
CA VAL A 286 19.06 -4.52 16.69
C VAL A 286 20.35 -3.96 16.11
N GLU A 287 21.18 -3.39 16.97
CA GLU A 287 22.47 -2.83 16.57
C GLU A 287 23.52 -3.92 16.40
N PRO A 288 24.50 -3.72 15.50
CA PRO A 288 25.65 -4.59 15.41
C PRO A 288 26.48 -4.50 16.70
N VAL A 289 26.98 -5.66 17.13
CA VAL A 289 27.91 -5.79 18.26
C VAL A 289 29.30 -6.03 17.70
N GLU A 290 30.27 -5.25 18.20
CA GLU A 290 31.67 -5.49 17.90
C GLU A 290 32.22 -6.64 18.75
N TYR A 291 32.93 -7.54 18.09
CA TYR A 291 33.67 -8.63 18.71
C TYR A 291 35.15 -8.45 18.42
N VAL A 292 35.96 -8.46 19.48
CA VAL A 292 37.42 -8.35 19.39
C VAL A 292 38.01 -9.75 19.20
N LEU A 293 38.55 -10.02 18.01
CA LEU A 293 39.23 -11.28 17.69
C LEU A 293 40.64 -11.30 18.28
N ASP A 294 41.35 -10.18 18.13
CA ASP A 294 42.72 -10.00 18.60
C ASP A 294 42.91 -8.55 19.03
N LYS A 295 43.08 -8.36 20.35
CA LYS A 295 43.24 -7.04 20.95
C LYS A 295 44.61 -6.43 20.66
N GLU A 296 45.65 -7.24 20.49
CA GLU A 296 47.01 -6.76 20.23
C GLU A 296 47.15 -6.24 18.79
N ARG A 297 46.48 -6.91 17.85
CA ARG A 297 46.46 -6.51 16.43
C ARG A 297 45.30 -5.60 16.06
N ASN A 298 44.45 -5.25 17.02
CA ASN A 298 43.23 -4.47 16.82
C ASN A 298 42.34 -5.07 15.72
N HIS A 299 42.24 -6.41 15.68
CA HIS A 299 41.35 -7.11 14.77
C HIS A 299 39.99 -7.29 15.43
N THR A 300 38.97 -6.69 14.83
CA THR A 300 37.57 -6.81 15.26
C THR A 300 36.70 -7.26 14.09
N TYR A 301 35.53 -7.82 14.39
CA TYR A 301 34.44 -7.93 13.44
C TYR A 301 33.14 -7.47 14.09
N GLN A 302 32.17 -7.12 13.27
CA GLN A 302 30.84 -6.71 13.74
C GLN A 302 29.81 -7.71 13.25
N TYR A 303 28.84 -8.05 14.10
CA TYR A 303 27.71 -8.90 13.74
C TYR A 303 26.43 -8.41 14.39
N VAL A 304 25.29 -8.65 13.74
CA VAL A 304 23.97 -8.36 14.33
C VAL A 304 23.55 -9.59 15.15
N PRO A 305 23.27 -9.46 16.47
CA PRO A 305 22.90 -10.59 17.31
C PRO A 305 21.64 -11.32 16.80
N LEU A 306 21.83 -12.58 16.38
CA LEU A 306 20.76 -13.40 15.82
C LEU A 306 19.62 -13.62 16.81
N LEU A 307 19.94 -13.93 18.07
CA LEU A 307 18.93 -14.20 19.09
C LEU A 307 18.04 -12.98 19.36
N GLN A 308 18.63 -11.79 19.47
CA GLN A 308 17.87 -10.55 19.65
C GLN A 308 17.01 -10.24 18.42
N SER A 309 17.55 -10.47 17.22
CA SER A 309 16.82 -10.29 15.96
C SER A 309 15.62 -11.23 15.85
N LEU A 310 15.78 -12.50 16.25
CA LEU A 310 14.71 -13.48 16.29
C LEU A 310 13.66 -13.13 17.33
N GLN A 311 14.06 -12.75 18.54
CA GLN A 311 13.13 -12.32 19.60
C GLN A 311 12.26 -11.16 19.13
N GLN A 312 12.86 -10.13 18.51
CA GLN A 312 12.10 -9.02 17.95
C GLN A 312 11.18 -9.43 16.80
N LEU A 313 11.66 -10.29 15.89
CA LEU A 313 10.84 -10.77 14.77
C LEU A 313 9.62 -11.56 15.26
N LEU A 314 9.83 -12.49 16.18
CA LEU A 314 8.78 -13.33 16.75
C LEU A 314 7.85 -12.57 17.71
N SER A 315 8.28 -11.42 18.23
CA SER A 315 7.41 -10.53 19.03
C SER A 315 6.42 -9.73 18.18
N LYS A 316 6.52 -9.79 16.84
CA LYS A 316 5.56 -9.10 15.96
C LYS A 316 4.28 -9.91 15.83
N ASP A 317 3.16 -9.21 15.96
CA ASP A 317 1.82 -9.76 15.78
C ASP A 317 1.70 -10.55 14.47
N GLY A 318 1.12 -11.75 14.55
CA GLY A 318 0.89 -12.64 13.40
C GLY A 318 2.08 -13.49 12.96
N ILE A 319 3.33 -13.15 13.33
CA ILE A 319 4.49 -13.94 12.89
C ILE A 319 4.51 -15.34 13.53
N VAL A 320 4.19 -15.44 14.82
CA VAL A 320 4.12 -16.75 15.50
C VAL A 320 2.95 -17.57 14.94
N ASP A 321 1.82 -16.93 14.66
CA ASP A 321 0.66 -17.57 14.04
C ASP A 321 1.04 -18.12 12.66
N ASP A 322 1.69 -17.33 11.81
CA ASP A 322 2.21 -17.76 10.50
C ASP A 322 3.16 -18.98 10.63
N VAL A 323 4.03 -18.98 11.65
CA VAL A 323 4.96 -20.09 11.92
C VAL A 323 4.21 -21.37 12.30
N VAL A 324 3.19 -21.27 13.15
CA VAL A 324 2.38 -22.40 13.63
C VAL A 324 1.47 -22.93 12.53
N GLU A 325 0.83 -22.05 11.77
CA GLU A 325 -0.02 -22.40 10.63
C GLU A 325 0.79 -23.13 9.56
N ASN A 326 1.96 -22.60 9.19
CA ASN A 326 2.83 -23.23 8.20
C ASN A 326 3.32 -24.61 8.68
N TYR A 327 3.67 -24.73 9.96
CA TYR A 327 4.04 -26.02 10.53
C TYR A 327 2.90 -27.05 10.46
N SER A 328 1.68 -26.65 10.81
CA SER A 328 0.51 -27.51 10.81
C SER A 328 0.10 -27.95 9.41
N ALA A 329 0.24 -27.06 8.42
CA ALA A 329 0.01 -27.38 7.02
C ALA A 329 0.94 -28.52 6.54
N HIS A 330 2.22 -28.44 6.90
CA HIS A 330 3.21 -29.46 6.51
C HIS A 330 3.03 -30.83 7.19
N GLN A 331 2.45 -30.91 8.39
CA GLN A 331 2.19 -32.20 9.05
C GLN A 331 1.01 -32.96 8.46
N ASN A 332 0.02 -32.25 7.93
CA ASN A 332 -1.23 -32.84 7.44
C ASN A 332 -1.15 -33.27 5.96
N GLU A 333 -0.03 -33.01 5.29
CA GLU A 333 0.14 -33.28 3.86
C GLU A 333 0.70 -34.69 3.62
N THR A 334 -0.14 -35.57 3.08
CA THR A 334 0.25 -36.90 2.59
C THR A 334 0.75 -36.80 1.15
N ALA A 335 1.90 -37.43 0.86
CA ALA A 335 2.47 -37.71 -0.46
C ALA A 335 2.27 -36.59 -1.52
N GLN A 336 2.98 -35.47 -1.38
CA GLN A 336 3.02 -34.46 -2.44
C GLN A 336 4.00 -34.83 -3.56
N GLU A 337 3.57 -34.62 -4.81
CA GLU A 337 4.39 -34.77 -6.02
C GLU A 337 5.34 -33.57 -6.26
N GLU A 338 5.18 -32.48 -5.50
CA GLU A 338 5.97 -31.24 -5.65
C GLU A 338 6.78 -30.93 -4.40
N TYR A 339 8.06 -30.60 -4.58
CA TYR A 339 8.92 -30.06 -3.52
C TYR A 339 8.60 -28.58 -3.28
N ARG A 340 8.28 -28.21 -2.04
CA ARG A 340 7.92 -26.85 -1.63
C ARG A 340 8.91 -26.25 -0.65
N SER A 341 9.60 -27.08 0.13
CA SER A 341 10.56 -26.65 1.14
C SER A 341 11.71 -27.65 1.32
N PHE A 342 12.74 -27.22 2.03
CA PHE A 342 13.84 -28.12 2.43
C PHE A 342 13.38 -29.27 3.34
N ARG A 343 12.20 -29.15 3.97
CA ARG A 343 11.61 -30.20 4.84
C ARG A 343 11.15 -31.42 4.06
N ASP A 344 10.90 -31.24 2.76
CA ASP A 344 10.50 -32.31 1.87
C ASP A 344 11.68 -33.18 1.47
N GLY A 345 12.91 -32.77 1.77
CA GLY A 345 14.11 -33.54 1.53
C GLY A 345 14.22 -34.76 2.45
N GLU A 346 14.74 -35.86 1.92
CA GLU A 346 14.88 -37.12 2.65
C GLU A 346 15.73 -36.99 3.92
N PHE A 347 16.82 -36.23 3.88
CA PHE A 347 17.65 -35.94 5.05
C PHE A 347 16.88 -35.25 6.18
N PHE A 348 15.92 -34.37 5.87
CA PHE A 348 15.12 -33.72 6.90
C PHE A 348 14.17 -34.73 7.55
N ARG A 349 13.49 -35.55 6.73
CA ARG A 349 12.53 -36.55 7.21
C ARG A 349 13.17 -37.67 8.02
N GLN A 350 14.39 -38.07 7.68
CA GLN A 350 15.13 -39.12 8.39
C GLN A 350 15.83 -38.58 9.65
N ASN A 351 15.98 -37.26 9.79
CA ASN A 351 16.64 -36.67 10.94
C ASN A 351 15.63 -36.50 12.09
N GLU A 352 15.76 -37.30 13.14
CA GLU A 352 14.86 -37.25 14.31
C GLU A 352 14.84 -35.87 14.98
N PHE A 353 15.99 -35.18 15.06
CA PHE A 353 16.05 -33.83 15.62
C PHE A 353 15.24 -32.82 14.81
N LEU A 354 15.07 -33.02 13.50
CA LEU A 354 14.29 -32.12 12.65
C LEU A 354 12.83 -32.55 12.49
N SER A 355 12.55 -33.86 12.52
CA SER A 355 11.26 -34.46 12.15
C SER A 355 10.39 -35.01 13.29
N SER A 356 10.88 -35.03 14.54
CA SER A 356 10.21 -35.65 15.71
C SER A 356 8.92 -34.96 16.22
N GLY A 357 8.14 -34.30 15.35
CA GLY A 357 6.79 -33.84 15.68
C GLY A 357 6.69 -32.61 16.60
N GLU A 358 7.82 -32.07 17.08
CA GLU A 358 7.87 -30.81 17.81
C GLU A 358 8.06 -29.62 16.86
N LEU A 359 7.42 -28.48 17.16
CA LEU A 359 7.64 -27.23 16.44
C LEU A 359 9.03 -26.68 16.77
N ARG A 360 9.87 -26.54 15.74
CA ARG A 360 11.23 -25.99 15.87
C ARG A 360 11.40 -24.73 15.04
N ILE A 361 12.03 -23.73 15.63
CA ILE A 361 12.46 -22.51 14.92
C ILE A 361 13.71 -22.87 14.11
N SER A 362 13.57 -22.83 12.80
CA SER A 362 14.58 -23.17 11.80
C SER A 362 15.11 -21.88 11.19
N VAL A 363 16.43 -21.68 11.28
CA VAL A 363 17.13 -20.55 10.66
C VAL A 363 18.03 -21.08 9.57
N THR A 364 17.83 -20.62 8.33
CA THR A 364 18.75 -20.91 7.23
C THR A 364 19.76 -19.79 7.14
N LEU A 365 21.04 -20.14 7.24
CA LEU A 365 22.17 -19.23 7.10
C LEU A 365 22.71 -19.30 5.67
N TYR A 366 23.08 -18.14 5.15
CA TYR A 366 23.77 -17.98 3.89
C TYR A 366 25.06 -17.22 4.12
N ILE A 367 26.08 -17.58 3.35
CA ILE A 367 27.37 -16.91 3.33
C ILE A 367 27.68 -16.49 1.91
N ASP A 368 28.13 -15.25 1.74
CA ASP A 368 28.58 -14.73 0.45
C ASP A 368 29.88 -13.95 0.66
N GLU A 369 30.81 -14.07 -0.28
CA GLU A 369 32.06 -13.31 -0.27
C GLU A 369 32.03 -12.32 -1.42
N PHE A 370 32.13 -11.04 -1.10
CA PHE A 370 32.15 -9.99 -2.10
C PHE A 370 33.44 -9.19 -2.03
N GLU A 371 34.02 -8.95 -3.20
CA GLU A 371 35.20 -8.12 -3.34
C GLU A 371 34.76 -6.68 -3.58
N VAL A 372 35.17 -5.76 -2.70
CA VAL A 372 35.01 -4.33 -2.95
C VAL A 372 35.95 -3.98 -4.10
N CYS A 373 35.43 -3.98 -5.33
CA CYS A 373 36.20 -3.53 -6.47
C CYS A 373 36.57 -2.06 -6.25
N ASN A 374 37.80 -1.79 -5.82
CA ASN A 374 38.46 -0.53 -6.10
C ASN A 374 39.07 -0.67 -7.51
N PRO A 375 38.42 -0.13 -8.57
CA PRO A 375 38.91 -0.33 -9.93
C PRO A 375 40.26 0.35 -10.20
N LEU A 376 40.78 1.19 -9.29
CA LEU A 376 41.87 2.13 -9.57
C LEU A 376 43.04 2.11 -8.56
N GLY A 377 43.12 1.14 -7.62
CA GLY A 377 44.12 1.16 -6.53
C GLY A 377 45.05 -0.07 -6.43
N THR A 378 46.25 0.14 -5.86
CA THR A 378 47.27 -0.90 -5.55
C THR A 378 46.83 -1.93 -4.49
N SER A 379 45.65 -1.72 -3.90
CA SER A 379 44.98 -2.62 -2.93
C SER A 379 43.98 -3.59 -3.58
N ARG A 380 43.89 -3.64 -4.92
CA ARG A 380 43.08 -4.64 -5.65
C ARG A 380 43.31 -6.04 -5.05
N LYS A 381 42.24 -6.74 -4.68
CA LYS A 381 42.24 -8.11 -4.11
C LYS A 381 42.71 -8.29 -2.66
N LYS A 382 43.02 -7.23 -1.90
CA LYS A 382 43.49 -7.39 -0.49
C LYS A 382 42.38 -7.56 0.54
N HIS A 383 41.19 -6.99 0.29
CA HIS A 383 40.09 -7.00 1.25
C HIS A 383 38.86 -7.65 0.61
N LYS A 384 38.44 -8.78 1.17
CA LYS A 384 37.15 -9.41 0.90
C LYS A 384 36.21 -9.10 2.05
N LEU A 385 34.98 -8.73 1.74
CA LEU A 385 33.92 -8.65 2.72
C LEU A 385 33.15 -9.99 2.70
N CYS A 386 32.91 -10.54 3.89
CA CYS A 386 32.12 -11.74 4.07
C CYS A 386 30.73 -11.34 4.59
N ALA A 387 29.70 -11.59 3.80
CA ALA A 387 28.31 -11.45 4.19
C ALA A 387 27.85 -12.73 4.88
N MET A 388 27.25 -12.58 6.06
CA MET A 388 26.41 -13.63 6.64
C MET A 388 25.00 -13.09 6.75
N TYR A 389 24.03 -13.77 6.14
CA TYR A 389 22.62 -13.40 6.19
C TYR A 389 21.77 -14.63 6.47
N TRP A 390 20.55 -14.41 6.95
CA TRP A 390 19.69 -15.49 7.42
C TRP A 390 18.23 -15.24 7.06
N ILE A 391 17.48 -16.33 6.98
CA ILE A 391 16.02 -16.31 6.85
C ILE A 391 15.39 -17.20 7.92
N LEU A 392 14.18 -16.81 8.37
CA LEU A 392 13.35 -17.67 9.21
C LEU A 392 12.61 -18.67 8.31
N SER A 393 13.10 -19.90 8.26
CA SER A 393 12.63 -20.92 7.31
C SER A 393 11.25 -21.51 7.67
N ASN A 394 10.71 -21.14 8.82
CA ASN A 394 9.34 -21.46 9.23
C ASN A 394 8.28 -20.58 8.55
N LEU A 395 8.66 -19.45 7.95
CA LEU A 395 7.72 -18.58 7.28
C LEU A 395 7.57 -18.96 5.80
N PRO A 396 6.36 -18.83 5.22
CA PRO A 396 6.15 -19.01 3.79
C PRO A 396 7.05 -18.09 2.95
N GLN A 397 7.43 -18.52 1.74
CA GLN A 397 8.26 -17.72 0.83
C GLN A 397 7.62 -16.36 0.47
N ALA A 398 6.29 -16.25 0.51
CA ALA A 398 5.57 -15.01 0.24
C ALA A 398 5.55 -14.00 1.41
N SER A 399 5.73 -14.47 2.65
CA SER A 399 5.63 -13.68 3.88
C SER A 399 6.95 -13.54 4.62
N THR A 400 8.01 -14.19 4.13
CA THR A 400 9.37 -14.02 4.65
C THR A 400 9.82 -12.58 4.37
N PRO A 401 10.00 -11.72 5.40
CA PRO A 401 10.76 -10.51 5.19
C PRO A 401 12.18 -10.97 4.91
N LEU A 402 12.58 -10.96 3.63
CA LEU A 402 14.00 -11.06 3.31
C LEU A 402 14.67 -9.93 4.08
N CYS A 403 15.49 -10.28 5.07
CA CYS A 403 16.67 -9.51 5.46
C CYS A 403 17.58 -9.49 4.23
N HIS A 404 17.13 -8.77 3.20
CA HIS A 404 17.76 -8.74 1.92
C HIS A 404 19.06 -7.95 2.09
N PRO A 405 20.17 -8.36 1.44
CA PRO A 405 21.48 -7.71 1.49
C PRO A 405 21.53 -6.22 1.14
N SER A 406 20.42 -5.54 0.88
CA SER A 406 20.36 -4.10 0.69
C SER A 406 20.92 -3.25 1.86
N THR A 407 21.16 -3.81 3.04
CA THR A 407 21.80 -3.12 4.20
C THR A 407 23.32 -2.95 4.07
N TRP A 408 23.83 -2.64 2.87
CA TRP A 408 25.24 -2.27 2.69
C TRP A 408 25.43 -0.78 2.97
N GLN A 409 25.72 -0.43 4.22
CA GLN A 409 26.56 0.75 4.47
C GLN A 409 27.94 0.26 4.88
N TYR A 410 28.90 0.63 4.06
CA TYR A 410 30.34 0.57 4.33
C TYR A 410 30.61 1.14 5.73
N CYS A 411 31.15 0.31 6.61
CA CYS A 411 32.11 0.78 7.63
C CYS A 411 33.50 0.70 7.01
#